data_AF-A0A6A4XXG8-F1
#
_entry.id   AF-A0A6A4XXG8-F1
#
_cell.length_a   1.000
_cell.length_b   1.000
_cell.length_c   1.000
_cell.angle_alpha   90.00
_cell.angle_beta   90.00
_cell.angle_gamma   90.00
#
_symmetry.space_group_name_H-M   'P 1'
#
loop_
_entity.id
_entity.type
_entity.pdbx_description
1 polymer ?
#
loop_
_entity_poly.entity_id
_entity_poly.type
_entity_poly.pdbx_seq_one_letter_code
_entity_poly.pdbx_strand_id
1 'polypeptide(L)'
;MRTYTSAFVKLVMVAKYFELRVLGGTQQYSSNAAARTLPPAFQLGPRTVVNWAKTLQISGRVPSSLRGKHQKTPSLIHDEDYLNMCGKWLRTSRPPMRTPRSFRLFLNESVLPELTGALLTNVSESTARRWMIHVGYKFGSWKKDVYMDGYERADVVEYRKGFCTTWLELSERMVSYKDPDMDIVEARSNPLGDAVVWVTHDESVFYANDDGGKVWTNAAHPDLPKKGRGRSIM
;
A
#
# COMPACT_ATOMS: atom_id res chain seq x y z
N MET A 1 18.88 8.01 24.04
CA MET A 1 20.31 7.82 24.38
C MET A 1 21.30 8.15 23.26
N ARG A 2 20.95 8.06 21.95
CA ARG A 2 21.87 8.37 20.81
C ARG A 2 22.12 9.87 20.51
N THR A 3 21.36 10.79 21.11
CA THR A 3 21.45 12.24 20.82
C THR A 3 22.51 12.95 21.66
N TYR A 4 22.65 12.57 22.93
CA TYR A 4 23.60 13.18 23.88
C TYR A 4 25.06 12.88 23.53
N THR A 5 25.33 11.67 23.04
CA THR A 5 26.66 11.28 22.54
C THR A 5 27.12 12.13 21.35
N SER A 6 26.19 12.66 20.53
CA SER A 6 26.55 13.50 19.38
C SER A 6 26.97 14.92 19.78
N ALA A 7 26.33 15.54 20.77
CA ALA A 7 26.63 16.90 21.18
C ALA A 7 27.94 17.00 21.97
N PHE A 8 28.16 16.05 22.88
CA PHE A 8 29.39 15.97 23.67
C PHE A 8 30.64 15.83 22.79
N VAL A 9 30.61 14.89 21.85
CA VAL A 9 31.71 14.63 20.89
C VAL A 9 32.07 15.89 20.08
N LYS A 10 31.06 16.64 19.64
CA LYS A 10 31.26 17.90 18.93
C LYS A 10 31.93 18.98 19.80
N LEU A 11 31.46 19.14 21.03
CA LEU A 11 31.99 20.13 21.97
C LEU A 11 33.46 19.84 22.31
N VAL A 12 33.80 18.58 22.58
CA VAL A 12 35.18 18.17 22.88
C VAL A 12 36.13 18.51 21.73
N MET A 13 35.76 18.16 20.49
CA MET A 13 36.59 18.47 19.32
C MET A 13 36.73 19.98 19.07
N VAL A 14 35.65 20.74 19.22
CA VAL A 14 35.68 22.20 19.02
C VAL A 14 36.45 22.90 20.14
N ALA A 15 36.33 22.45 21.39
CA ALA A 15 37.11 22.96 22.52
C ALA A 15 38.60 22.72 22.30
N LYS A 16 38.99 21.50 21.89
CA LYS A 16 40.40 21.18 21.58
C LYS A 16 40.94 22.01 20.42
N TYR A 17 40.12 22.25 19.40
CA TYR A 17 40.48 23.14 18.30
C TYR A 17 40.77 24.56 18.79
N PHE A 18 39.92 25.14 19.65
CA PHE A 18 40.14 26.49 20.19
C PHE A 18 41.34 26.56 21.12
N GLU A 19 41.53 25.58 21.99
CA GLU A 19 42.71 25.48 22.86
C GLU A 19 44.01 25.57 22.02
N LEU A 20 44.11 24.77 20.95
CA LEU A 20 45.27 24.77 20.06
C LEU A 20 45.43 26.08 19.27
N ARG A 21 44.32 26.73 18.90
CA ARG A 21 44.35 28.05 18.25
C ARG A 21 44.82 29.15 19.18
N VAL A 22 44.48 29.10 20.46
CA VAL A 22 44.93 30.05 21.49
C VAL A 22 46.42 29.87 21.79
N LEU A 23 46.91 28.63 21.77
CA LEU A 23 48.34 28.30 21.92
C LEU A 23 49.20 28.63 20.69
N GLY A 24 48.65 29.34 19.68
CA GLY A 24 49.39 29.77 18.48
C GLY A 24 49.44 28.74 17.34
N GLY A 25 48.69 27.63 17.45
CA GLY A 25 48.63 26.62 16.40
C GLY A 25 47.97 27.13 15.11
N THR A 26 48.50 26.72 13.96
CA THR A 26 47.86 27.03 12.66
C THR A 26 46.48 26.36 12.56
N GLN A 27 45.61 26.90 11.71
CA GLN A 27 44.28 26.31 11.48
C GLN A 27 44.35 24.85 11.04
N GLN A 28 45.30 24.53 10.15
CA GLN A 28 45.46 23.19 9.60
C GLN A 28 45.96 22.22 10.68
N TYR A 29 46.95 22.61 11.48
CA TYR A 29 47.43 21.80 12.59
C TYR A 29 46.33 21.56 13.63
N SER A 30 45.70 22.64 14.10
CA SER A 30 44.69 22.60 15.16
C SER A 30 43.47 21.77 14.77
N SER A 31 43.02 21.86 13.51
CA SER A 31 41.88 21.07 13.02
C SER A 31 42.20 19.59 12.83
N ASN A 32 43.41 19.25 12.36
CA ASN A 32 43.84 17.85 12.25
C ASN A 32 44.03 17.20 13.61
N ALA A 33 44.63 17.90 14.56
CA ALA A 33 44.82 17.41 15.93
C ALA A 33 43.49 17.23 16.65
N ALA A 34 42.59 18.22 16.57
CA ALA A 34 41.24 18.15 17.14
C ALA A 34 40.41 16.99 16.55
N ALA A 35 40.48 16.80 15.22
CA ALA A 35 39.78 15.71 14.52
C ALA A 35 40.21 14.30 14.96
N ARG A 36 41.44 14.17 15.48
CA ARG A 36 42.04 12.90 15.94
C ARG A 36 42.07 12.74 17.47
N THR A 37 41.50 13.70 18.20
CA THR A 37 41.54 13.71 19.69
C THR A 37 40.72 12.57 20.31
N LEU A 38 39.68 12.11 19.61
CA LEU A 38 38.80 11.03 20.08
C LEU A 38 39.14 9.69 19.43
N PRO A 39 38.67 8.56 20.01
CA PRO A 39 38.87 7.22 19.44
C PRO A 39 38.43 7.13 17.97
N PRO A 40 38.98 6.18 17.17
CA PRO A 40 38.72 6.07 15.74
C PRO A 40 37.24 6.11 15.34
N ALA A 41 36.35 5.54 16.16
CA ALA A 41 34.90 5.55 15.94
C ALA A 41 34.26 6.97 15.91
N PHE A 42 34.94 7.97 16.46
CA PHE A 42 34.48 9.36 16.56
C PHE A 42 35.36 10.35 15.81
N GLN A 43 36.37 9.87 15.08
CA GLN A 43 37.21 10.73 14.26
C GLN A 43 36.41 11.29 13.08
N LEU A 44 36.68 12.54 12.74
CA LEU A 44 35.98 13.26 11.68
C LEU A 44 36.97 13.96 10.76
N GLY A 45 36.48 14.47 9.63
CA GLY A 45 37.29 15.31 8.76
C GLY A 45 37.68 16.63 9.45
N PRO A 46 38.93 17.12 9.29
CA PRO A 46 39.38 18.42 9.82
C PRO A 46 38.48 19.59 9.39
N ARG A 47 37.95 19.55 8.17
CA ARG A 47 37.01 20.56 7.65
C ARG A 47 35.71 20.61 8.45
N THR A 48 35.24 19.47 8.95
CA THR A 48 34.03 19.40 9.78
C THR A 48 34.24 20.14 11.11
N VAL A 49 35.40 19.95 11.74
CA VAL A 49 35.78 20.66 12.97
C VAL A 49 35.85 22.17 12.74
N VAL A 50 36.47 22.60 11.63
CA VAL A 50 36.53 24.03 11.26
C VAL A 50 35.13 24.62 11.07
N ASN A 51 34.24 23.91 10.36
CA ASN A 51 32.87 24.37 10.14
C ASN A 51 32.09 24.49 11.46
N TRP A 52 32.22 23.51 12.35
CA TRP A 52 31.59 23.57 13.67
C TRP A 52 32.12 24.71 14.54
N ALA A 53 33.43 24.95 14.52
CA ALA A 53 34.04 26.07 15.23
C ALA A 53 33.53 27.43 14.71
N LYS A 54 33.42 27.59 13.38
CA LYS A 54 32.82 28.79 12.78
C LYS A 54 31.36 28.97 13.19
N THR A 55 30.56 27.90 13.13
CA THR A 55 29.15 27.96 13.56
C THR A 55 29.04 28.31 15.04
N LEU A 56 29.92 27.79 15.90
CA LEU A 56 29.93 28.12 17.33
C LEU A 56 30.28 29.60 17.56
N GLN A 57 31.25 30.15 16.83
CA GLN A 57 31.60 31.58 16.91
C GLN A 57 30.46 32.50 16.47
N ILE A 58 29.71 32.13 15.42
CA ILE A 58 28.63 32.97 14.88
C ILE A 58 27.36 32.85 15.74
N SER A 59 26.99 31.63 16.13
CA SER A 59 25.67 31.35 16.73
C SER A 59 25.69 31.06 18.23
N GLY A 60 26.88 30.93 18.84
CA GLY A 60 27.03 30.49 20.23
C GLY A 60 26.63 29.04 20.48
N ARG A 61 26.25 28.27 19.45
CA ARG A 61 25.82 26.88 19.55
C ARG A 61 26.53 25.99 18.54
N VAL A 62 26.76 24.74 18.93
CA VAL A 62 27.30 23.72 18.02
C VAL A 62 26.18 23.25 17.07
N PRO A 63 26.44 23.07 15.76
CA PRO A 63 25.41 22.69 14.80
C PRO A 63 24.80 21.31 15.12
N SER A 64 23.48 21.28 15.26
CA SER A 64 22.68 20.05 15.26
C SER A 64 22.51 19.52 13.84
N SER A 65 22.49 18.19 13.66
CA SER A 65 22.19 17.61 12.35
C SER A 65 20.76 17.97 11.91
N LEU A 66 20.63 18.54 10.71
CA LEU A 66 19.34 18.70 10.04
C LEU A 66 19.03 17.55 9.08
N ARG A 67 19.85 16.48 9.04
CA ARG A 67 19.50 15.28 8.25
C ARG A 67 18.15 14.74 8.71
N GLY A 68 17.21 14.60 7.77
CA GLY A 68 15.83 14.20 8.02
C GLY A 68 14.84 15.36 8.22
N LYS A 69 15.32 16.60 8.39
CA LYS A 69 14.52 17.83 8.37
C LYS A 69 14.59 18.47 6.98
N HIS A 70 14.00 17.82 5.98
CA HIS A 70 13.59 18.57 4.78
C HIS A 70 12.48 19.53 5.20
N GLN A 71 12.47 20.75 4.66
CA GLN A 71 11.32 21.65 4.76
C GLN A 71 10.17 20.96 4.02
N LYS A 72 9.36 20.22 4.76
CA LYS A 72 8.12 19.65 4.26
C LYS A 72 7.20 20.86 4.12
N THR A 73 7.05 21.40 2.90
CA THR A 73 5.84 22.14 2.59
C THR A 73 4.67 21.24 3.01
N PRO A 74 3.79 21.69 3.93
CA PRO A 74 2.65 20.88 4.35
C PRO A 74 1.89 20.49 3.09
N SER A 75 1.72 19.18 2.87
CA SER A 75 1.02 18.70 1.69
C SER A 75 -0.42 19.17 1.74
N LEU A 76 -0.97 19.57 0.59
CA LEU A 76 -2.32 20.11 0.45
C LEU A 76 -3.41 19.20 1.03
N ILE A 77 -3.16 17.88 1.10
CA ILE A 77 -4.09 16.92 1.72
C ILE A 77 -4.28 17.11 3.24
N HIS A 78 -3.47 17.94 3.90
CA HIS A 78 -3.65 18.28 5.32
C HIS A 78 -4.39 19.60 5.52
N ASP A 79 -4.72 20.29 4.43
CA ASP A 79 -5.57 21.47 4.48
C ASP A 79 -7.05 21.05 4.65
N GLU A 80 -7.75 21.69 5.58
CA GLU A 80 -9.12 21.31 5.94
C GLU A 80 -10.11 21.59 4.81
N ASP A 81 -9.98 22.73 4.12
CA ASP A 81 -10.85 23.12 3.01
C ASP A 81 -10.64 22.17 1.83
N TYR A 82 -9.39 21.85 1.54
CA TYR A 82 -9.03 20.85 0.54
C TYR A 82 -9.65 19.47 0.83
N LEU A 83 -9.52 18.99 2.07
CA LEU A 83 -10.10 17.71 2.49
C LEU A 83 -11.62 17.72 2.38
N ASN A 84 -12.27 18.83 2.74
CA ASN A 84 -13.71 18.97 2.67
C ASN A 84 -14.22 18.90 1.22
N MET A 85 -13.57 19.61 0.29
CA MET A 85 -13.89 19.55 -1.15
C MET A 85 -13.72 18.14 -1.71
N CYS A 86 -12.60 17.48 -1.38
CA CYS A 86 -12.34 16.09 -1.78
C CYS A 86 -13.41 15.14 -1.25
N GLY A 87 -13.72 15.25 0.05
CA GLY A 87 -14.73 14.42 0.72
C GLY A 87 -16.12 14.63 0.13
N LYS A 88 -16.52 15.88 -0.12
CA LYS A 88 -17.82 16.24 -0.72
C LYS A 88 -17.97 15.63 -2.12
N TRP A 89 -16.95 15.75 -2.96
CA TRP A 89 -16.99 15.15 -4.30
C TRP A 89 -17.04 13.63 -4.23
N LEU A 90 -16.19 12.99 -3.43
CA LEU A 90 -16.16 11.53 -3.31
C LEU A 90 -17.50 10.97 -2.82
N ARG A 91 -18.15 11.65 -1.86
CA ARG A 91 -19.48 11.25 -1.35
C ARG A 91 -20.60 11.41 -2.37
N THR A 92 -20.55 12.47 -3.19
CA THR A 92 -21.59 12.76 -4.18
C THR A 92 -21.42 11.91 -5.45
N SER A 93 -20.19 11.53 -5.78
CA SER A 93 -19.86 10.70 -6.94
C SER A 93 -20.41 9.29 -6.79
N ARG A 94 -21.05 8.81 -7.87
CA ARG A 94 -21.55 7.43 -7.97
C ARG A 94 -20.38 6.44 -7.85
N PRO A 95 -20.54 5.28 -7.18
CA PRO A 95 -19.44 4.33 -6.96
C PRO A 95 -18.65 3.93 -8.23
N PRO A 96 -19.28 3.68 -9.40
CA PRO A 96 -18.54 3.35 -10.63
C PRO A 96 -17.71 4.51 -11.17
N MET A 97 -18.12 5.76 -10.90
CA MET A 97 -17.42 6.97 -11.32
C MET A 97 -16.39 7.43 -10.29
N ARG A 98 -16.28 6.76 -9.15
CA ARG A 98 -15.33 7.10 -8.08
C ARG A 98 -13.97 6.44 -8.34
N THR A 99 -13.36 6.73 -9.49
CA THR A 99 -12.04 6.19 -9.85
C THR A 99 -10.92 7.20 -9.55
N PRO A 100 -9.67 6.76 -9.36
CA PRO A 100 -8.53 7.67 -9.22
C PRO A 100 -8.38 8.61 -10.41
N ARG A 101 -8.70 8.14 -11.62
CA ARG A 101 -8.64 8.94 -12.86
C ARG A 101 -9.65 10.09 -12.85
N SER A 102 -10.92 9.79 -12.58
CA SER A 102 -11.97 10.83 -12.47
C SER A 102 -11.73 11.77 -11.30
N PHE A 103 -11.23 11.26 -10.18
CA PHE A 103 -10.88 12.09 -9.03
C PHE A 103 -9.73 13.04 -9.37
N ARG A 104 -8.68 12.56 -10.04
CA ARG A 104 -7.58 13.39 -10.55
C ARG A 104 -8.09 14.53 -11.45
N LEU A 105 -9.02 14.26 -12.35
CA LEU A 105 -9.61 15.29 -13.22
C LEU A 105 -10.28 16.38 -12.38
N PHE A 106 -11.16 15.99 -11.45
CA PHE A 106 -11.80 16.93 -10.52
C PHE A 106 -10.78 17.77 -9.72
N LEU A 107 -9.70 17.15 -9.24
CA LEU A 107 -8.67 17.87 -8.50
C LEU A 107 -7.98 18.94 -9.36
N ASN A 108 -7.59 18.59 -10.58
CA ASN A 108 -6.84 19.50 -11.45
C ASN A 108 -7.72 20.58 -12.07
N GLU A 109 -8.99 20.28 -12.36
CA GLU A 109 -9.91 21.19 -13.06
C GLU A 109 -10.69 22.10 -12.11
N SER A 110 -10.90 21.70 -10.85
CA SER A 110 -11.72 22.46 -9.89
C SER A 110 -10.95 22.82 -8.63
N VAL A 111 -10.43 21.82 -7.90
CA VAL A 111 -9.93 22.02 -6.53
C VAL A 111 -8.62 22.82 -6.48
N LEU A 112 -7.64 22.48 -7.32
CA LEU A 112 -6.33 23.13 -7.31
C LEU A 112 -6.40 24.59 -7.81
N PRO A 113 -7.10 24.91 -8.91
CA PRO A 113 -7.28 26.30 -9.32
C PRO A 113 -7.95 27.16 -8.24
N GLU A 114 -8.98 26.63 -7.57
CA GLU A 114 -9.74 27.36 -6.55
C GLU A 114 -8.92 27.65 -5.28
N LEU A 115 -8.17 26.67 -4.77
CA LEU A 115 -7.45 26.80 -3.49
C LEU A 115 -6.03 27.37 -3.61
N THR A 116 -5.34 27.15 -4.73
CA THR A 116 -3.92 27.52 -4.88
C THR A 116 -3.69 28.64 -5.89
N GLY A 117 -4.68 28.97 -6.72
CA GLY A 117 -4.54 29.93 -7.82
C GLY A 117 -3.51 29.54 -8.89
N ALA A 118 -2.91 28.35 -8.78
CA ALA A 118 -1.79 27.92 -9.61
C ALA A 118 -2.25 26.96 -10.73
N LEU A 119 -2.09 27.40 -11.98
CA LEU A 119 -2.43 26.61 -13.19
C LEU A 119 -1.40 25.51 -13.52
N LEU A 120 -0.26 25.44 -12.80
CA LEU A 120 0.88 24.61 -13.18
C LEU A 120 1.09 23.36 -12.29
N THR A 121 0.38 23.23 -11.16
CA THR A 121 0.52 22.06 -10.29
C THR A 121 -0.54 21.03 -10.61
N ASN A 122 -0.20 20.07 -11.46
CA ASN A 122 -1.07 18.93 -11.76
C ASN A 122 -0.81 17.76 -10.81
N VAL A 123 -1.89 17.20 -10.28
CA VAL A 123 -1.86 15.96 -9.51
C VAL A 123 -1.85 14.78 -10.49
N SER A 124 -0.98 13.81 -10.20
CA SER A 124 -0.94 12.54 -10.91
C SER A 124 -2.00 11.57 -10.37
N GLU A 125 -2.40 10.60 -11.18
CA GLU A 125 -3.38 9.59 -10.76
C GLU A 125 -2.93 8.80 -9.51
N SER A 126 -1.63 8.48 -9.43
CA SER A 126 -1.04 7.82 -8.25
C SER A 126 -1.15 8.66 -6.98
N THR A 127 -1.14 9.99 -7.11
CA THR A 127 -1.30 10.91 -5.99
C THR A 127 -2.77 11.03 -5.60
N ALA A 128 -3.66 11.17 -6.59
CA ALA A 128 -5.11 11.14 -6.39
C ALA A 128 -5.55 9.85 -5.67
N ARG A 129 -5.03 8.69 -6.07
CA ARG A 129 -5.26 7.40 -5.38
C ARG A 129 -4.82 7.43 -3.92
N ARG A 130 -3.61 7.91 -3.64
CA ARG A 130 -3.10 8.03 -2.26
C ARG A 130 -3.97 8.95 -1.41
N TRP A 131 -4.46 10.03 -2.00
CA TRP A 131 -5.36 10.98 -1.33
C TRP A 131 -6.75 10.40 -1.08
N MET A 132 -7.32 9.62 -2.01
CA MET A 132 -8.56 8.86 -1.74
C MET A 132 -8.41 7.95 -0.51
N ILE A 133 -7.27 7.25 -0.40
CA ILE A 133 -6.96 6.41 0.76
C ILE A 133 -6.85 7.24 2.04
N HIS A 134 -6.21 8.41 1.97
CA HIS A 134 -6.08 9.32 3.11
C HIS A 134 -7.43 9.82 3.63
N VAL A 135 -8.38 10.09 2.72
CA VAL A 135 -9.77 10.49 3.03
C VAL A 135 -10.61 9.31 3.55
N GLY A 136 -10.06 8.09 3.56
CA GLY A 136 -10.72 6.90 4.12
C GLY A 136 -11.38 5.97 3.10
N TYR A 137 -11.17 6.20 1.80
CA TYR A 137 -11.69 5.30 0.76
C TYR A 137 -10.72 4.15 0.46
N LYS A 138 -11.26 2.95 0.24
CA LYS A 138 -10.48 1.77 -0.12
C LYS A 138 -11.10 1.11 -1.35
N PHE A 139 -10.23 0.64 -2.25
CA PHE A 139 -10.65 -0.20 -3.36
C PHE A 139 -10.74 -1.65 -2.91
N GLY A 140 -11.88 -2.29 -3.15
CA GLY A 140 -12.08 -3.68 -2.79
C GLY A 140 -13.31 -4.27 -3.43
N SER A 141 -13.44 -5.59 -3.36
CA SER A 141 -14.71 -6.25 -3.66
C SER A 141 -15.70 -5.93 -2.55
N TRP A 142 -16.89 -5.53 -2.95
CA TRP A 142 -18.02 -5.45 -2.05
C TRP A 142 -18.44 -6.88 -1.68
N LYS A 143 -18.49 -7.17 -0.38
CA LYS A 143 -18.99 -8.45 0.14
C LYS A 143 -20.38 -8.22 0.72
N LYS A 144 -21.36 -9.02 0.30
CA LYS A 144 -22.55 -9.26 1.14
C LYS A 144 -22.06 -10.01 2.37
N ASP A 145 -22.47 -9.59 3.55
CA ASP A 145 -22.25 -10.41 4.74
C ASP A 145 -22.97 -11.76 4.54
N VAL A 146 -22.13 -12.80 4.69
CA VAL A 146 -22.34 -14.26 4.78
C VAL A 146 -23.63 -14.83 4.17
N TYR A 147 -23.47 -15.56 3.05
CA TYR A 147 -24.40 -16.61 2.67
C TYR A 147 -24.11 -17.85 3.52
N MET A 148 -25.10 -18.29 4.31
CA MET A 148 -25.08 -19.62 4.93
C MET A 148 -25.53 -20.61 3.86
N ASP A 149 -24.57 -21.06 3.04
CA ASP A 149 -24.81 -22.15 2.11
C ASP A 149 -25.13 -23.40 2.95
N GLY A 150 -26.29 -24.01 2.76
CA GLY A 150 -26.87 -25.03 3.65
C GLY A 150 -26.10 -26.37 3.69
N TYR A 151 -24.82 -26.35 3.34
CA TYR A 151 -23.94 -27.49 3.20
C TYR A 151 -23.76 -28.29 4.49
N GLU A 152 -23.92 -27.63 5.66
CA GLU A 152 -23.78 -28.26 6.99
C GLU A 152 -25.03 -28.99 7.45
N ARG A 153 -26.16 -28.86 6.75
CA ARG A 153 -27.41 -29.52 7.18
C ARG A 153 -27.23 -31.03 7.11
N ALA A 154 -27.74 -31.73 8.13
CA ALA A 154 -27.57 -33.17 8.28
C ALA A 154 -28.06 -33.97 7.06
N ASP A 155 -29.19 -33.55 6.46
CA ASP A 155 -29.76 -34.14 5.25
C ASP A 155 -28.87 -33.96 4.02
N VAL A 156 -28.27 -32.78 3.84
CA VAL A 156 -27.31 -32.50 2.76
C VAL A 156 -26.03 -33.33 2.92
N VAL A 157 -25.53 -33.45 4.16
CA VAL A 157 -24.35 -34.27 4.46
C VAL A 157 -24.62 -35.75 4.18
N GLU A 158 -25.79 -36.26 4.57
CA GLU A 158 -26.19 -37.65 4.31
C GLU A 158 -26.32 -37.93 2.80
N TYR A 159 -26.99 -37.05 2.06
CA TYR A 159 -27.08 -37.15 0.61
C TYR A 159 -25.70 -37.17 -0.06
N ARG A 160 -24.80 -36.26 0.35
CA ARG A 160 -23.43 -36.19 -0.21
C ARG A 160 -22.62 -37.44 0.07
N LYS A 161 -22.79 -38.09 1.23
CA LYS A 161 -22.14 -39.38 1.50
C LYS A 161 -22.56 -40.44 0.49
N GLY A 162 -23.87 -40.58 0.26
CA GLY A 162 -24.41 -41.51 -0.74
C GLY A 162 -23.89 -41.20 -2.15
N PHE A 163 -23.96 -39.93 -2.55
CA PHE A 163 -23.42 -39.49 -3.84
C PHE A 163 -21.93 -39.82 -3.99
N CYS A 164 -21.10 -39.55 -2.98
CA CYS A 164 -19.66 -39.84 -3.03
C CYS A 164 -19.38 -41.34 -3.15
N THR A 165 -20.15 -42.20 -2.47
CA THR A 165 -20.02 -43.65 -2.61
C THR A 165 -20.34 -44.09 -4.04
N THR A 166 -21.49 -43.70 -4.58
CA THR A 166 -21.87 -44.02 -5.97
C THR A 166 -20.86 -43.44 -6.97
N TRP A 167 -20.37 -42.24 -6.72
CA TRP A 167 -19.37 -41.59 -7.56
C TRP A 167 -18.06 -42.37 -7.63
N LEU A 168 -17.55 -42.83 -6.48
CA LEU A 168 -16.33 -43.62 -6.41
C LEU A 168 -16.48 -44.95 -7.17
N GLU A 169 -17.60 -45.66 -6.97
CA GLU A 169 -17.90 -46.91 -7.70
C GLU A 169 -17.96 -46.69 -9.22
N LEU A 170 -18.60 -45.61 -9.66
CA LEU A 170 -18.67 -45.27 -11.09
C LEU A 170 -17.31 -44.82 -11.65
N SER A 171 -16.50 -44.13 -10.84
CA SER A 171 -15.20 -43.60 -11.25
C SER A 171 -14.19 -44.70 -11.61
N GLU A 172 -14.34 -45.90 -11.05
CA GLU A 172 -13.52 -47.06 -11.43
C GLU A 172 -13.71 -47.49 -12.88
N ARG A 173 -14.85 -47.11 -13.50
CA ARG A 173 -15.19 -47.39 -14.90
C ARG A 173 -15.09 -46.16 -15.80
N MET A 174 -14.58 -45.05 -15.27
CA MET A 174 -14.34 -43.82 -16.04
C MET A 174 -12.92 -43.79 -16.57
N VAL A 175 -12.73 -43.16 -17.73
CA VAL A 175 -11.41 -42.98 -18.31
C VAL A 175 -10.66 -41.89 -17.53
N SER A 176 -9.44 -42.21 -17.08
CA SER A 176 -8.51 -41.23 -16.51
C SER A 176 -7.46 -40.82 -17.54
N TYR A 177 -7.03 -39.56 -17.50
CA TYR A 177 -6.00 -39.01 -18.39
C TYR A 177 -4.80 -38.57 -17.56
N LYS A 178 -3.59 -38.73 -18.07
CA LYS A 178 -2.36 -38.27 -17.42
C LYS A 178 -1.53 -37.42 -18.38
N ASP A 179 -0.75 -36.52 -17.78
CA ASP A 179 0.27 -35.69 -18.43
C ASP A 179 -0.31 -34.57 -19.33
N PRO A 180 0.50 -33.55 -19.72
CA PRO A 180 0.04 -32.41 -20.51
C PRO A 180 -0.52 -32.78 -21.90
N ASP A 181 -0.09 -33.93 -22.41
CA ASP A 181 -0.45 -34.46 -23.72
C ASP A 181 -1.78 -35.25 -23.70
N MET A 182 -2.42 -35.38 -22.52
CA MET A 182 -3.73 -36.02 -22.30
C MET A 182 -3.78 -37.50 -22.73
N ASP A 183 -2.70 -38.25 -22.49
CA ASP A 183 -2.67 -39.67 -22.77
C ASP A 183 -3.68 -40.43 -21.89
N ILE A 184 -4.40 -41.37 -22.51
CA ILE A 184 -5.36 -42.22 -21.81
C ILE A 184 -4.59 -43.15 -20.88
N VAL A 185 -4.82 -43.02 -19.57
CA VAL A 185 -4.47 -44.06 -18.62
C VAL A 185 -5.58 -45.09 -18.71
N GLU A 186 -5.27 -46.26 -19.27
CA GLU A 186 -6.22 -47.36 -19.39
C GLU A 186 -6.93 -47.58 -18.05
N ALA A 187 -8.27 -47.52 -18.08
CA ALA A 187 -9.08 -47.83 -16.91
C ALA A 187 -8.67 -49.20 -16.37
N ARG A 188 -8.69 -49.36 -15.04
CA ARG A 188 -8.54 -50.69 -14.44
C ARG A 188 -9.58 -51.59 -15.10
N SER A 189 -9.12 -52.53 -15.92
CA SER A 189 -9.98 -53.49 -16.61
C SER A 189 -10.85 -54.19 -15.56
N ASN A 190 -12.10 -53.74 -15.44
CA ASN A 190 -13.12 -54.48 -14.72
C ASN A 190 -13.97 -55.16 -15.79
N PRO A 191 -13.86 -56.47 -16.00
CA PRO A 191 -14.44 -57.18 -17.14
C PRO A 191 -15.97 -57.38 -17.05
N LEU A 192 -16.67 -56.67 -16.17
CA LEU A 192 -18.09 -56.91 -15.87
C LEU A 192 -19.06 -55.75 -16.15
N GLY A 193 -18.63 -54.58 -16.64
CA GLY A 193 -19.57 -53.48 -16.90
C GLY A 193 -19.16 -52.51 -18.01
N ASP A 194 -20.18 -51.87 -18.60
CA ASP A 194 -20.01 -50.87 -19.64
C ASP A 194 -19.20 -49.65 -19.14
N ALA A 195 -18.45 -49.03 -20.05
CA ALA A 195 -17.69 -47.81 -19.79
C ALA A 195 -18.63 -46.65 -19.38
N VAL A 196 -18.22 -45.87 -18.39
CA VAL A 196 -19.01 -44.72 -17.91
C VAL A 196 -18.41 -43.42 -18.42
N VAL A 197 -19.23 -42.62 -19.09
CA VAL A 197 -18.91 -41.23 -19.44
C VAL A 197 -19.60 -40.30 -18.45
N TRP A 198 -18.81 -39.50 -17.72
CA TRP A 198 -19.36 -38.49 -16.84
C TRP A 198 -19.70 -37.22 -17.61
N VAL A 199 -20.99 -36.93 -17.73
CA VAL A 199 -21.49 -35.70 -18.32
C VAL A 199 -21.96 -34.79 -17.21
N THR A 200 -21.34 -33.62 -17.08
CA THR A 200 -21.79 -32.58 -16.17
C THR A 200 -22.22 -31.37 -16.95
N HIS A 201 -23.31 -30.76 -16.50
CA HIS A 201 -23.73 -29.44 -16.93
C HIS A 201 -23.94 -28.61 -15.67
N ASP A 202 -23.45 -27.38 -15.71
CA ASP A 202 -23.75 -26.37 -14.70
C ASP A 202 -24.45 -25.21 -15.38
N GLU A 203 -25.52 -24.72 -14.77
CA GLU A 203 -26.25 -23.56 -15.27
C GLU A 203 -25.45 -22.30 -14.94
N SER A 204 -24.83 -21.71 -15.96
CA SER A 204 -24.21 -20.39 -15.81
C SER A 204 -25.23 -19.30 -16.08
N VAL A 205 -25.48 -18.46 -15.09
CA VAL A 205 -26.35 -17.28 -15.24
C VAL A 205 -25.48 -16.03 -15.31
N PHE A 206 -25.48 -15.36 -16.47
CA PHE A 206 -24.81 -14.08 -16.65
C PHE A 206 -25.80 -12.95 -16.40
N TYR A 207 -25.32 -11.84 -15.84
CA TYR A 207 -26.18 -10.70 -15.54
C TYR A 207 -25.74 -9.47 -16.32
N ALA A 208 -26.71 -8.69 -16.80
CA ALA A 208 -26.44 -7.47 -17.57
C ALA A 208 -25.60 -6.43 -16.81
N ASN A 209 -25.67 -6.42 -15.46
CA ASN A 209 -24.89 -5.50 -14.62
C ASN A 209 -23.86 -6.25 -13.77
N ASP A 210 -23.21 -7.29 -14.30
CA ASP A 210 -22.10 -7.92 -13.59
C ASP A 210 -20.83 -7.04 -13.69
N ASP A 211 -20.75 -6.04 -12.82
CA ASP A 211 -19.69 -5.03 -12.77
C ASP A 211 -18.41 -5.51 -12.06
N GLY A 212 -18.29 -6.81 -11.80
CA GLY A 212 -17.17 -7.41 -11.07
C GLY A 212 -17.12 -7.05 -9.59
N GLY A 213 -18.11 -6.31 -9.07
CA GLY A 213 -18.31 -6.02 -7.65
C GLY A 213 -17.18 -5.23 -6.97
N LYS A 214 -16.26 -4.62 -7.73
CA LYS A 214 -15.13 -3.86 -7.16
C LYS A 214 -15.38 -2.36 -7.26
N VAL A 215 -15.41 -1.70 -6.12
CA VAL A 215 -15.68 -0.26 -6.03
C VAL A 215 -14.81 0.38 -4.95
N TRP A 216 -14.61 1.69 -5.06
CA TRP A 216 -14.00 2.48 -3.99
C TRP A 216 -15.06 2.79 -2.94
N THR A 217 -14.93 2.23 -1.75
CA THR A 217 -15.92 2.36 -0.66
C THR A 217 -15.31 3.04 0.56
N ASN A 218 -16.17 3.61 1.41
CA ASN A 218 -15.79 4.18 2.70
C ASN A 218 -16.60 3.50 3.80
N ALA A 219 -15.95 2.97 4.83
CA ALA A 219 -16.62 2.27 5.93
C ALA A 219 -17.52 3.19 6.77
N ALA A 220 -17.16 4.47 6.91
CA ALA A 220 -17.97 5.46 7.63
C ALA A 220 -19.20 5.92 6.82
N HIS A 221 -19.16 5.75 5.50
CA HIS A 221 -20.21 6.16 4.57
C HIS A 221 -20.44 5.04 3.54
N PRO A 222 -21.08 3.93 3.94
CA PRO A 222 -21.26 2.79 3.05
C PRO A 222 -22.22 3.15 1.90
N ASP A 223 -21.83 2.81 0.67
CA ASP A 223 -22.73 2.90 -0.47
C ASP A 223 -23.75 1.76 -0.40
N LEU A 224 -25.04 2.09 -0.57
CA LEU A 224 -26.10 1.09 -0.72
C LEU A 224 -26.14 0.63 -2.19
N PRO A 225 -25.83 -0.64 -2.49
CA PRO A 225 -25.91 -1.12 -3.87
C PRO A 225 -27.37 -1.24 -4.31
N LYS A 226 -27.58 -1.12 -5.63
CA LYS A 226 -28.88 -1.43 -6.22
C LYS A 226 -29.23 -2.89 -5.93
N LYS A 227 -30.51 -3.14 -5.63
CA LYS A 227 -31.03 -4.49 -5.46
C LYS A 227 -31.03 -5.21 -6.80
N GLY A 228 -30.22 -6.27 -6.91
CA GLY A 228 -30.16 -7.16 -8.09
C GLY A 228 -29.05 -6.82 -9.09
N ARG A 229 -28.65 -7.81 -9.89
CA ARG A 229 -27.58 -7.68 -10.91
C ARG A 229 -28.13 -7.32 -12.30
N GLY A 230 -29.39 -6.91 -12.40
CA GLY A 230 -30.08 -6.66 -13.67
C GLY A 230 -30.74 -7.92 -14.25
N ARG A 231 -31.16 -7.86 -15.52
CA ARG A 231 -31.70 -9.02 -16.23
C ARG A 231 -30.61 -10.07 -16.38
N SER A 232 -30.95 -11.31 -16.08
CA SER A 232 -30.11 -12.45 -16.40
C SER A 232 -30.24 -12.81 -17.88
N ILE A 233 -29.16 -13.33 -18.43
CA ILE A 233 -29.12 -14.07 -19.69
C ILE A 233 -28.60 -15.46 -19.30
N MET A 234 -29.39 -16.48 -19.63
CA MET A 234 -29.08 -17.89 -19.49
C MET A 234 -28.88 -18.44 -20.89
#